data_AF-S4PW62-F1
#
_entry.id   AF-S4PW62-F1
#
_cell.length_a   1.000
_cell.length_b   1.000
_cell.length_c   1.000
_cell.angle_alpha   90.00
_cell.angle_beta   90.00
_cell.angle_gamma   90.00
#
_symmetry.space_group_name_H-M   'P 1'
#
loop_
_entity.id
_entity.type
_entity.pdbx_description
1 polymer ?
#
loop_
_entity_poly.entity_id
_entity_poly.type
_entity_poly.pdbx_seq_one_letter_code
_entity_poly.pdbx_strand_id
1 'polypeptide(L)'
;MRGILECWIKQASTVEAFKTRQSAAHALHVKFHLTTGEPVLSDEQYHHLQIDVISLYLLFLVQMITSGLQIIYTQDEVAFVQNLVYYVERAYRTPDYGMWERGSKYNDGKPEIHASSIGMAKAALEAINGCNLFGDKGASWSVVYVDIDAHNRNRSIFETMLPRESSSKGVDAALLPTISFPAFATH
;
A
#
# COMPACT_ATOMS: atom_id res chain seq x y z
N MET A 1 -3.32 -8.03 -11.75
CA MET A 1 -2.00 -7.88 -11.10
C MET A 1 -0.93 -7.33 -12.04
N ARG A 2 -0.50 -8.07 -13.07
CA ARG A 2 0.51 -7.60 -14.05
C ARG A 2 0.28 -6.18 -14.59
N GLY A 3 -0.92 -5.91 -15.13
CA GLY A 3 -1.23 -4.58 -15.66
C GLY A 3 -1.15 -3.45 -14.62
N ILE A 4 -1.48 -3.73 -13.34
CA ILE A 4 -1.35 -2.76 -12.25
C ILE A 4 0.13 -2.47 -11.98
N LEU A 5 0.96 -3.53 -11.91
CA LEU A 5 2.41 -3.39 -11.77
C LEU A 5 3.00 -2.52 -12.86
N GLU A 6 2.62 -2.76 -14.12
CA GLU A 6 3.08 -1.99 -15.27
C GLU A 6 2.67 -0.51 -15.17
N CYS A 7 1.47 -0.21 -14.69
CA CYS A 7 1.02 1.18 -14.45
C CYS A 7 1.85 1.88 -13.36
N TRP A 8 2.26 1.17 -12.30
CA TRP A 8 3.08 1.74 -11.24
C TRP A 8 4.56 1.83 -11.58
N ILE A 9 5.10 0.88 -12.35
CA ILE A 9 6.49 0.95 -12.83
C ILE A 9 6.73 2.19 -13.69
N LYS A 10 5.73 2.61 -14.49
CA LYS A 10 5.78 3.89 -15.22
C LYS A 10 5.95 5.12 -14.32
N GLN A 11 5.61 4.99 -13.03
CA GLN A 11 5.74 6.03 -12.01
C GLN A 11 6.91 5.79 -11.06
N ALA A 12 7.91 4.99 -11.44
CA ALA A 12 9.04 4.66 -10.56
C ALA A 12 9.79 5.89 -10.03
N SER A 13 9.94 6.94 -10.84
CA SER A 13 10.53 8.21 -10.39
C SER A 13 9.76 8.85 -9.23
N THR A 14 8.43 8.76 -9.26
CA THR A 14 7.54 9.26 -8.20
C THR A 14 7.74 8.47 -6.90
N VAL A 15 7.83 7.13 -6.98
CA VAL A 15 8.09 6.27 -5.82
C VAL A 15 9.45 6.60 -5.17
N GLU A 16 10.49 6.82 -5.99
CA GLU A 16 11.80 7.22 -5.48
C GLU A 16 11.74 8.60 -4.78
N ALA A 17 11.01 9.56 -5.33
CA ALA A 17 10.81 10.86 -4.69
C ALA A 17 10.08 10.72 -3.34
N PHE A 18 9.08 9.85 -3.25
CA PHE A 18 8.30 9.61 -2.04
C PHE A 18 9.15 9.14 -0.84
N LYS A 19 10.21 8.35 -1.10
CA LYS A 19 11.14 7.89 -0.05
C LYS A 19 11.79 9.07 0.68
N THR A 20 12.09 10.14 -0.03
CA THR A 20 12.69 11.36 0.52
C THR A 20 11.63 12.28 1.15
N ARG A 21 10.44 12.34 0.54
CA ARG A 21 9.34 13.22 0.93
C ARG A 21 8.00 12.49 0.83
N GLN A 22 7.50 12.00 1.97
CA GLN A 22 6.15 11.42 2.10
C GLN A 22 5.08 12.50 1.97
N SER A 23 4.73 12.87 0.74
CA SER A 23 3.70 13.88 0.46
C SER A 23 2.80 13.44 -0.69
N ALA A 24 1.61 14.03 -0.77
CA ALA A 24 0.67 13.76 -1.85
C ALA A 24 1.29 14.05 -3.24
N ALA A 25 2.08 15.12 -3.39
CA ALA A 25 2.74 15.49 -4.65
C ALA A 25 3.79 14.48 -5.15
N HIS A 26 4.18 13.52 -4.32
CA HIS A 26 5.11 12.44 -4.70
C HIS A 26 4.47 11.06 -4.52
N ALA A 27 3.16 11.00 -4.29
CA ALA A 27 2.45 9.76 -4.09
C ALA A 27 2.18 9.05 -5.42
N LEU A 28 2.03 7.74 -5.41
CA LEU A 28 1.59 7.00 -6.58
C LEU A 28 0.16 7.40 -6.96
N HIS A 29 -0.11 7.49 -8.26
CA HIS A 29 -1.47 7.44 -8.77
C HIS A 29 -2.00 6.01 -8.68
N VAL A 30 -3.32 5.90 -8.59
CA VAL A 30 -4.05 4.64 -8.40
C VAL A 30 -5.21 4.49 -9.38
N LYS A 31 -5.41 5.48 -10.25
CA LYS A 31 -6.43 5.50 -11.31
C LYS A 31 -5.73 5.62 -12.66
N PHE A 32 -5.97 4.64 -13.52
CA PHE A 32 -5.28 4.50 -14.79
C PHE A 32 -6.24 4.33 -15.94
N HIS A 33 -5.80 4.77 -17.11
CA HIS A 33 -6.51 4.52 -18.35
C HIS A 33 -6.36 3.05 -18.72
N LEU A 34 -7.48 2.35 -18.93
CA LEU A 34 -7.50 0.89 -19.11
C LEU A 34 -6.55 0.38 -20.21
N THR A 35 -6.48 1.09 -21.34
CA THR A 35 -5.66 0.66 -22.49
C THR A 35 -4.20 1.09 -22.43
N THR A 36 -3.92 2.31 -21.95
CA THR A 36 -2.56 2.89 -22.01
C THR A 36 -1.80 2.68 -20.70
N GLY A 37 -2.50 2.48 -19.59
CA GLY A 37 -1.91 2.41 -18.25
C GLY A 37 -1.39 3.76 -17.73
N GLU A 38 -1.70 4.85 -18.40
CA GLU A 38 -1.31 6.20 -17.97
C GLU A 38 -2.28 6.74 -16.90
N PRO A 39 -1.82 7.59 -15.95
CA PRO A 39 -2.71 8.29 -15.03
C PRO A 39 -3.78 9.09 -15.78
N VAL A 40 -5.03 8.99 -15.33
CA VAL A 40 -6.17 9.70 -15.97
C VAL A 40 -6.46 11.08 -15.39
N LEU A 41 -5.94 11.36 -14.20
CA LEU A 41 -6.19 12.59 -13.46
C LEU A 41 -4.85 13.17 -13.02
N SER A 42 -4.70 14.48 -13.11
CA SER A 42 -3.54 15.18 -12.56
C SER A 42 -3.62 15.30 -11.04
N ASP A 43 -2.49 15.62 -10.41
CA ASP A 43 -2.35 15.81 -8.95
C ASP A 43 -3.32 16.87 -8.40
N GLU A 44 -3.67 17.87 -9.22
CA GLU A 44 -4.60 18.95 -8.85
C GLU A 44 -6.05 18.48 -8.86
N GLN A 45 -6.37 17.50 -9.71
CA GLN A 45 -7.73 17.01 -9.92
C GLN A 45 -8.09 15.88 -8.96
N TYR A 46 -7.09 15.19 -8.41
CA TYR A 46 -7.30 13.96 -7.67
C TYR A 46 -6.33 13.77 -6.52
N HIS A 47 -6.90 13.46 -5.37
CA HIS A 47 -6.19 13.19 -4.13
C HIS A 47 -5.69 11.73 -4.09
N HIS A 48 -4.56 11.46 -4.74
CA HIS A 48 -4.14 10.11 -5.09
C HIS A 48 -3.34 9.35 -4.02
N LEU A 49 -2.91 9.98 -2.93
CA LEU A 49 -2.20 9.29 -1.85
C LEU A 49 -3.15 8.33 -1.10
N GLN A 50 -3.08 7.05 -1.46
CA GLN A 50 -3.87 5.94 -0.91
C GLN A 50 -2.96 4.78 -0.54
N ILE A 51 -2.68 4.61 0.76
CA ILE A 51 -1.75 3.59 1.23
C ILE A 51 -2.41 2.21 1.26
N ASP A 52 -3.69 2.17 1.58
CA ASP A 52 -4.53 0.97 1.57
C ASP A 52 -4.50 0.25 0.22
N VAL A 53 -4.57 0.97 -0.91
CA VAL A 53 -4.56 0.39 -2.26
C VAL A 53 -3.23 -0.30 -2.58
N ILE A 54 -2.09 0.34 -2.25
CA ILE A 54 -0.76 -0.25 -2.47
C ILE A 54 -0.59 -1.48 -1.58
N SER A 55 -1.04 -1.39 -0.34
CA SER A 55 -0.97 -2.47 0.64
C SER A 55 -1.83 -3.67 0.20
N LEU A 56 -3.04 -3.42 -0.29
CA LEU A 56 -3.93 -4.45 -0.84
C LEU A 56 -3.30 -5.18 -2.01
N TYR A 57 -2.62 -4.46 -2.91
CA TYR A 57 -1.88 -5.06 -4.01
C TYR A 57 -0.77 -5.99 -3.52
N LEU A 58 0.04 -5.55 -2.54
CA LEU A 58 1.13 -6.37 -1.99
C LEU A 58 0.58 -7.64 -1.34
N LEU A 59 -0.51 -7.53 -0.58
CA LEU A 59 -1.16 -8.67 0.07
C LEU A 59 -1.63 -9.71 -0.96
N PHE A 60 -2.34 -9.27 -2.01
CA PHE A 60 -2.78 -10.19 -3.07
C PHE A 60 -1.63 -10.70 -3.95
N LEU A 61 -0.58 -9.90 -4.16
CA LEU A 61 0.61 -10.33 -4.89
C LEU A 61 1.22 -11.56 -4.21
N VAL A 62 1.42 -11.49 -2.90
CA VAL A 62 1.95 -12.61 -2.10
C VAL A 62 1.01 -13.81 -2.16
N GLN A 63 -0.29 -13.62 -1.97
CA GLN A 63 -1.26 -14.73 -2.03
C GLN A 63 -1.24 -15.43 -3.38
N MET A 64 -1.18 -14.67 -4.48
CA MET A 64 -1.14 -15.24 -5.83
C MET A 64 0.18 -15.99 -6.10
N ILE A 65 1.31 -15.43 -5.68
CA ILE A 65 2.62 -16.10 -5.82
C ILE A 65 2.67 -17.38 -4.99
N THR A 66 2.18 -17.34 -3.75
CA THR A 66 2.10 -18.50 -2.86
C THR A 66 1.15 -19.57 -3.41
N SER A 67 0.13 -19.18 -4.18
CA SER A 67 -0.74 -20.13 -4.90
C SER A 67 -0.10 -20.76 -6.15
N GLY A 68 1.14 -20.40 -6.47
CA GLY A 68 1.90 -20.94 -7.61
C GLY A 68 1.84 -20.09 -8.88
N LEU A 69 1.22 -18.90 -8.84
CA LEU A 69 1.14 -17.99 -9.99
C LEU A 69 2.43 -17.18 -10.13
N GLN A 70 2.98 -17.16 -11.34
CA GLN A 70 4.14 -16.32 -11.66
C GLN A 70 3.66 -14.94 -12.11
N ILE A 71 3.92 -13.90 -11.30
CA ILE A 71 3.50 -12.52 -11.57
C ILE A 71 4.71 -11.60 -11.79
N ILE A 72 5.81 -11.83 -11.08
CA ILE A 72 7.06 -11.06 -11.19
C ILE A 72 8.04 -11.85 -12.04
N TYR A 73 8.68 -11.20 -13.02
CA TYR A 73 9.50 -11.85 -14.03
C TYR A 73 10.95 -11.36 -14.07
N THR A 74 11.20 -10.12 -13.67
CA THR A 74 12.53 -9.50 -13.77
C THR A 74 13.01 -9.00 -12.42
N GLN A 75 14.33 -8.79 -12.31
CA GLN A 75 14.92 -8.24 -11.10
C GLN A 75 14.53 -6.78 -10.86
N ASP A 76 14.27 -6.03 -11.93
CA ASP A 76 13.80 -4.65 -11.82
C ASP A 76 12.39 -4.59 -11.21
N GLU A 77 11.53 -5.56 -11.54
CA GLU A 77 10.20 -5.69 -10.93
C GLU A 77 10.30 -6.10 -9.45
N VAL A 78 11.24 -6.97 -9.08
CA VAL A 78 11.54 -7.30 -7.68
C VAL A 78 11.95 -6.04 -6.92
N ALA A 79 12.89 -5.27 -7.46
CA ALA A 79 13.35 -4.02 -6.85
C ALA A 79 12.21 -3.00 -6.73
N PHE A 80 11.33 -2.93 -7.74
CA PHE A 80 10.15 -2.07 -7.69
C PHE A 80 9.17 -2.49 -6.59
N VAL A 81 8.90 -3.79 -6.41
CA VAL A 81 8.05 -4.27 -5.32
C VAL A 81 8.68 -3.97 -3.95
N GLN A 82 10.01 -4.11 -3.80
CA GLN A 82 10.70 -3.69 -2.58
C GLN A 82 10.53 -2.17 -2.32
N ASN A 83 10.48 -1.35 -3.37
CA ASN A 83 10.17 0.08 -3.23
C ASN A 83 8.73 0.34 -2.77
N LEU A 84 7.76 -0.46 -3.20
CA LEU A 84 6.39 -0.40 -2.69
C LEU A 84 6.32 -0.78 -1.21
N VAL A 85 7.15 -1.72 -0.75
CA VAL A 85 7.28 -2.03 0.69
C VAL A 85 7.73 -0.80 1.46
N TYR A 86 8.81 -0.13 1.02
CA TYR A 86 9.27 1.12 1.66
C TYR A 86 8.22 2.23 1.63
N TYR A 87 7.36 2.24 0.61
CA TYR A 87 6.27 3.19 0.48
C TYR A 87 5.22 3.00 1.59
N VAL A 88 4.85 1.75 1.92
CA VAL A 88 3.79 1.45 2.90
C VAL A 88 4.32 1.29 4.34
N GLU A 89 5.61 1.02 4.55
CA GLU A 89 6.23 0.85 5.88
C GLU A 89 5.96 2.01 6.85
N ARG A 90 5.77 3.22 6.33
CA ARG A 90 5.55 4.44 7.13
C ARG A 90 4.08 4.84 7.24
N ALA A 91 3.14 3.92 7.01
CA ALA A 91 1.70 4.19 7.07
C ALA A 91 1.27 4.79 8.43
N TYR A 92 1.83 4.30 9.54
CA TYR A 92 1.55 4.76 10.91
C TYR A 92 1.73 6.28 11.16
N ARG A 93 2.44 6.97 10.27
CA ARG A 93 2.74 8.41 10.37
C ARG A 93 2.57 9.17 9.06
N THR A 94 2.06 8.54 8.02
CA THR A 94 1.83 9.16 6.72
C THR A 94 0.33 9.37 6.54
N PRO A 95 -0.18 10.59 6.71
CA PRO A 95 -1.58 10.88 6.45
C PRO A 95 -1.89 10.64 4.97
N ASP A 96 -2.99 9.96 4.69
CA ASP A 96 -3.45 9.67 3.34
C ASP A 96 -4.92 10.07 3.17
N TYR A 97 -5.49 9.81 1.99
CA TYR A 97 -6.90 10.13 1.73
C TYR A 97 -7.87 9.02 2.13
N GLY A 98 -7.34 7.87 2.57
CA GLY A 98 -8.07 6.68 2.94
C GLY A 98 -8.87 6.07 1.79
N MET A 99 -9.56 4.96 2.10
CA MET A 99 -10.34 4.18 1.15
C MET A 99 -11.41 4.96 0.39
N TRP A 100 -11.97 5.99 1.03
CA TRP A 100 -13.00 6.84 0.45
C TRP A 100 -12.47 8.03 -0.34
N GLU A 101 -11.14 8.18 -0.46
CA GLU A 101 -10.49 9.24 -1.23
C GLU A 101 -10.79 10.67 -0.71
N ARG A 102 -11.14 10.80 0.58
CA ARG A 102 -11.62 12.06 1.18
C ARG A 102 -10.64 12.75 2.12
N GLY A 103 -9.68 12.01 2.69
CA GLY A 103 -8.83 12.57 3.76
C GLY A 103 -9.65 12.79 5.02
N SER A 104 -9.99 14.01 5.38
CA SER A 104 -10.86 14.27 6.53
C SER A 104 -12.32 13.85 6.29
N LYS A 105 -13.11 13.74 7.35
CA LYS A 105 -14.58 13.57 7.26
C LYS A 105 -15.23 14.68 6.43
N TYR A 106 -14.70 15.90 6.52
CA TYR A 106 -15.23 17.09 5.86
C TYR A 106 -14.85 17.18 4.38
N ASN A 107 -13.89 16.37 3.91
CA ASN A 107 -13.41 16.37 2.53
C ASN A 107 -12.93 17.76 2.08
N ASP A 108 -12.10 18.36 2.93
CA ASP A 108 -11.49 19.69 2.75
C ASP A 108 -10.07 19.61 2.15
N GLY A 109 -9.71 18.46 1.56
CA GLY A 109 -8.39 18.21 0.98
C GLY A 109 -7.28 17.92 2.00
N LYS A 110 -7.61 17.79 3.29
CA LYS A 110 -6.62 17.42 4.32
C LYS A 110 -6.54 15.91 4.49
N PRO A 111 -5.37 15.29 4.26
CA PRO A 111 -5.19 13.88 4.56
C PRO A 111 -5.16 13.63 6.07
N GLU A 112 -5.54 12.42 6.48
CA GLU A 112 -5.52 12.00 7.88
C GLU A 112 -4.86 10.63 8.01
N ILE A 113 -4.47 10.27 9.22
CA ILE A 113 -4.05 8.91 9.51
C ILE A 113 -5.32 8.05 9.58
N HIS A 114 -5.39 7.03 8.73
CA HIS A 114 -6.51 6.11 8.61
C HIS A 114 -6.15 4.73 9.18
N ALA A 115 -6.95 4.25 10.12
CA ALA A 115 -6.77 2.93 10.71
C ALA A 115 -6.94 1.82 9.65
N SER A 116 -7.88 1.98 8.70
CA SER A 116 -8.01 1.06 7.57
C SER A 116 -6.72 0.92 6.76
N SER A 117 -6.08 2.04 6.40
CA SER A 117 -4.80 2.08 5.68
C SER A 117 -3.64 1.48 6.49
N ILE A 118 -3.52 1.82 7.77
CA ILE A 118 -2.45 1.27 8.62
C ILE A 118 -2.61 -0.24 8.79
N GLY A 119 -3.81 -0.72 9.08
CA GLY A 119 -4.02 -2.15 9.28
C GLY A 119 -3.81 -2.95 7.98
N MET A 120 -4.20 -2.38 6.83
CA MET A 120 -3.92 -2.99 5.52
C MET A 120 -2.41 -3.05 5.26
N ALA A 121 -1.68 -1.97 5.56
CA ALA A 121 -0.22 -1.93 5.47
C ALA A 121 0.42 -2.96 6.41
N LYS A 122 -0.03 -3.03 7.67
CA LYS A 122 0.44 -4.02 8.67
C LYS A 122 0.31 -5.45 8.13
N ALA A 123 -0.87 -5.83 7.63
CA ALA A 123 -1.11 -7.17 7.06
C ALA A 123 -0.27 -7.44 5.80
N ALA A 124 -0.11 -6.44 4.92
CA ALA A 124 0.71 -6.56 3.72
C ALA A 124 2.20 -6.77 4.06
N LEU A 125 2.70 -6.02 5.03
CA LEU A 125 4.07 -6.13 5.55
C LEU A 125 4.31 -7.50 6.20
N GLU A 126 3.34 -8.02 6.96
CA GLU A 126 3.39 -9.38 7.51
C GLU A 126 3.47 -10.44 6.40
N ALA A 127 2.62 -10.32 5.37
CA ALA A 127 2.55 -11.29 4.29
C ALA A 127 3.80 -11.30 3.41
N ILE A 128 4.35 -10.14 3.06
CA ILE A 128 5.45 -10.05 2.10
C ILE A 128 6.83 -10.30 2.71
N ASN A 129 6.98 -10.18 4.03
CA ASN A 129 8.26 -10.37 4.69
C ASN A 129 8.78 -11.81 4.51
N GLY A 130 9.93 -11.96 3.85
CA GLY A 130 10.51 -13.25 3.51
C GLY A 130 9.86 -13.94 2.31
N CYS A 131 8.91 -13.29 1.62
CA CYS A 131 8.29 -13.82 0.42
C CYS A 131 9.28 -13.79 -0.76
N ASN A 132 9.44 -14.93 -1.44
CA ASN A 132 10.18 -14.99 -2.69
C ASN A 132 9.26 -14.62 -3.87
N LEU A 133 9.54 -13.51 -4.55
CA LEU A 133 8.66 -13.00 -5.60
C LEU A 133 8.62 -13.86 -6.88
N PHE A 134 9.57 -14.78 -7.05
CA PHE A 134 9.56 -15.77 -8.12
C PHE A 134 8.94 -17.12 -7.72
N GLY A 135 8.36 -17.19 -6.51
CA GLY A 135 7.82 -18.41 -5.93
C GLY A 135 8.92 -19.44 -5.62
N ASP A 136 8.56 -20.73 -5.68
CA ASP A 136 9.42 -21.86 -5.30
C ASP A 136 10.71 -21.99 -6.11
N LYS A 137 10.78 -21.36 -7.29
CA LYS A 137 11.95 -21.38 -8.18
C LYS A 137 12.88 -20.18 -7.97
N GLY A 138 12.54 -19.28 -7.04
CA GLY A 138 13.31 -18.07 -6.80
C GLY A 138 14.59 -18.30 -6.03
N ALA A 139 15.52 -17.36 -6.17
CA ALA A 139 16.79 -17.35 -5.45
C ALA A 139 16.74 -16.35 -4.28
N SER A 140 17.80 -16.27 -3.47
CA SER A 140 17.85 -15.37 -2.31
C SER A 140 17.70 -13.89 -2.67
N TRP A 141 18.07 -13.49 -3.88
CA TRP A 141 18.00 -12.10 -4.36
C TRP A 141 16.61 -11.65 -4.82
N SER A 142 15.65 -12.58 -4.93
CA SER A 142 14.24 -12.29 -5.24
C SER A 142 13.34 -12.30 -3.99
N VAL A 143 13.95 -12.40 -2.80
CA VAL A 143 13.25 -12.33 -1.52
C VAL A 143 13.12 -10.88 -1.06
N VAL A 144 11.91 -10.50 -0.68
CA VAL A 144 11.61 -9.17 -0.12
C VAL A 144 11.64 -9.23 1.39
N TYR A 145 12.23 -8.22 2.02
CA TYR A 145 12.29 -8.08 3.46
C TYR A 145 11.66 -6.76 3.91
N VAL A 146 11.12 -6.79 5.12
CA VAL A 146 10.46 -5.67 5.78
C VAL A 146 11.24 -5.26 7.02
N ASP A 147 11.30 -3.96 7.32
CA ASP A 147 11.75 -3.47 8.61
C ASP A 147 10.77 -3.88 9.74
N ILE A 148 11.24 -4.73 10.65
CA ILE A 148 10.43 -5.22 11.76
C ILE A 148 9.98 -4.09 12.70
N ASP A 149 10.77 -3.02 12.83
CA ASP A 149 10.37 -1.86 13.62
C ASP A 149 9.26 -1.07 12.92
N ALA A 150 9.26 -1.02 11.59
CA ALA A 150 8.17 -0.43 10.83
C ALA A 150 6.87 -1.23 11.01
N HIS A 151 6.94 -2.56 10.91
CA HIS A 151 5.80 -3.44 11.21
C HIS A 151 5.23 -3.21 12.62
N ASN A 152 6.08 -3.23 13.66
CA ASN A 152 5.66 -3.04 15.05
C ASN A 152 5.03 -1.66 15.32
N ARG A 153 5.54 -0.60 14.68
CA ARG A 153 4.97 0.76 14.76
C ARG A 153 3.58 0.82 14.14
N ASN A 154 3.38 0.20 12.97
CA ASN A 154 2.05 0.10 12.35
C ASN A 154 1.08 -0.66 13.23
N ARG A 155 1.49 -1.82 13.78
CA ARG A 155 0.65 -2.59 14.72
C ARG A 155 0.20 -1.75 15.92
N SER A 156 1.15 -1.11 16.61
CA SER A 156 0.89 -0.36 17.84
C SER A 156 -0.09 0.80 17.61
N ILE A 157 0.10 1.56 16.52
CA ILE A 157 -0.80 2.67 16.17
C ILE A 157 -2.17 2.16 15.75
N PHE A 158 -2.23 1.09 14.94
CA PHE A 158 -3.50 0.50 14.51
C PHE A 158 -4.37 0.06 15.70
N GLU A 159 -3.80 -0.70 16.63
CA GLU A 159 -4.50 -1.16 17.84
C GLU A 159 -4.99 0.01 18.71
N THR A 160 -4.22 1.10 18.78
CA THR A 160 -4.58 2.31 19.54
C THR A 160 -5.71 3.09 18.88
N MET A 161 -5.82 3.07 17.56
CA MET A 161 -6.84 3.81 16.82
C MET A 161 -8.21 3.14 16.86
N LEU A 162 -8.25 1.80 16.87
CA LEU A 162 -9.51 1.08 16.85
C LEU A 162 -10.41 1.42 18.05
N PRO A 163 -11.75 1.49 17.85
CA PRO A 163 -12.49 1.17 16.63
C PRO A 163 -12.66 2.37 15.67
N ARG A 164 -11.91 3.47 15.88
CA ARG A 164 -12.04 4.68 15.08
C ARG A 164 -11.23 4.59 13.79
N GLU A 165 -11.78 5.15 12.72
CA GLU A 165 -11.12 5.19 11.42
C GLU A 165 -10.05 6.29 11.32
N SER A 166 -10.31 7.51 11.79
CA SER A 166 -9.33 8.60 11.74
C SER A 166 -9.61 9.65 12.82
N SER A 167 -8.89 10.77 12.82
CA SER A 167 -9.12 11.82 13.83
C SER A 167 -10.55 12.41 13.77
N SER A 168 -11.09 12.59 12.56
CA SER A 168 -12.42 13.16 12.33
C SER A 168 -13.49 12.15 11.95
N LYS A 169 -13.12 10.95 11.49
CA LYS A 169 -14.06 9.85 11.20
C LYS A 169 -14.25 8.96 12.42
N GLY A 170 -15.49 8.56 12.69
CA GLY A 170 -15.84 7.64 13.78
C GLY A 170 -15.50 6.19 13.41
N VAL A 171 -16.38 5.25 13.76
CA VAL A 171 -16.34 3.90 13.18
C VAL A 171 -16.78 3.98 11.73
N ASP A 172 -16.08 3.30 10.83
CA ASP A 172 -16.31 3.34 9.39
C ASP A 172 -16.28 1.93 8.78
N ALA A 173 -17.04 1.72 7.68
CA ALA A 173 -17.05 0.46 6.95
C ALA A 173 -15.70 0.13 6.28
N ALA A 174 -14.84 1.13 6.07
CA ALA A 174 -13.47 0.94 5.59
C ALA A 174 -12.62 0.02 6.49
N LEU A 175 -12.99 -0.12 7.77
CA LEU A 175 -12.32 -1.04 8.69
C LEU A 175 -12.63 -2.53 8.41
N LEU A 176 -13.75 -2.85 7.75
CA LEU A 176 -14.18 -4.23 7.51
C LEU A 176 -13.11 -5.06 6.76
N PRO A 177 -12.59 -4.65 5.59
CA PRO A 177 -11.56 -5.42 4.89
C PRO A 177 -10.23 -5.47 5.65
N THR A 178 -10.01 -4.53 6.58
CA THR A 178 -8.82 -4.48 7.43
C THR A 178 -8.90 -5.47 8.59
N ILE A 179 -10.05 -5.58 9.28
CA ILE A 179 -10.24 -6.51 10.41
C ILE A 179 -10.67 -7.92 9.97
N SER A 180 -11.13 -8.07 8.73
CA SER A 180 -11.60 -9.33 8.15
C SER A 180 -10.91 -9.61 6.81
N PHE A 181 -11.54 -10.38 5.92
CA PHE A 181 -10.96 -10.63 4.60
C PHE A 181 -10.84 -9.31 3.80
N PRO A 182 -9.69 -9.00 3.20
CA PRO A 182 -8.54 -9.90 3.02
C PRO A 182 -7.43 -9.80 4.09
N ALA A 183 -7.40 -8.77 4.93
CA ALA A 183 -6.23 -8.41 5.72
C ALA A 183 -6.11 -9.10 7.09
N PHE A 184 -7.22 -9.31 7.80
CA PHE A 184 -7.26 -9.88 9.15
C PHE A 184 -6.26 -9.23 10.13
N ALA A 185 -6.08 -7.91 10.09
CA ALA A 185 -4.95 -7.21 10.70
C ALA A 185 -4.94 -7.17 12.25
N THR A 186 -5.96 -7.68 12.94
CA THR A 186 -6.17 -7.55 14.40
C THR A 186 -5.52 -8.64 15.26
N HIS A 187 -4.69 -9.52 14.69
CA HIS A 187 -3.96 -10.57 15.42
C HIS A 187 -2.53 -10.13 15.84
#